data_AF-A0A2Z6D2M8-F1
#
_entry.id   AF-A0A2Z6D2M8-F1
#
_cell.length_a   1.000
_cell.length_b   1.000
_cell.length_c   1.000
_cell.angle_alpha   90.00
_cell.angle_beta   90.00
_cell.angle_gamma   90.00
#
_symmetry.space_group_name_H-M   'P 1'
#
loop_
_entity.id
_entity.type
_entity.pdbx_description
1 polymer ?
#
loop_
_entity_poly.entity_id
_entity_poly.type
_entity_poly.pdbx_seq_one_letter_code
_entity_poly.pdbx_strand_id
1 'polypeptide(L)'
;MPNNRKVSITINSISQAALMMITLDQVLETALQLPYEQQEMLIKILQNRHHQSRRDEITADAQQSLADFRAGNFRSQSAKSVIAELRESLNQEEE
;
A
#
# COMPACT_ATOMS: atom_id res chain seq x y z
N MET A 1 -52.36 1.46 -7.25
CA MET A 1 -51.54 1.70 -6.04
C MET A 1 -50.31 0.81 -6.09
N PRO A 2 -49.13 1.32 -6.50
CA PRO A 2 -47.89 0.55 -6.33
C PRO A 2 -46.82 1.30 -5.52
N ASN A 3 -46.16 0.51 -4.66
CA ASN A 3 -44.72 0.56 -4.38
C ASN A 3 -44.10 1.62 -3.45
N ASN A 4 -44.42 1.59 -2.16
CA ASN A 4 -43.60 2.22 -1.11
C ASN A 4 -42.49 1.33 -0.51
N ARG A 5 -42.33 0.06 -0.95
CA ARG A 5 -41.26 -0.82 -0.43
C ARG A 5 -39.98 -0.87 -1.27
N LYS A 6 -40.00 -0.38 -2.52
CA LYS A 6 -38.78 -0.31 -3.34
C LYS A 6 -37.96 0.96 -3.12
N VAL A 7 -38.57 2.05 -2.65
CA VAL A 7 -37.86 3.33 -2.47
C VAL A 7 -36.90 3.26 -1.28
N SER A 8 -37.20 2.54 -0.20
CA SER A 8 -36.31 2.47 0.97
C SER A 8 -35.06 1.61 0.78
N ILE A 9 -35.03 0.66 -0.16
CA ILE A 9 -33.86 -0.22 -0.37
C ILE A 9 -32.80 0.48 -1.23
N THR A 10 -33.20 1.39 -2.11
CA THR A 10 -32.27 2.11 -3.00
C THR A 10 -31.58 3.27 -2.30
N ILE A 11 -32.20 3.90 -1.30
CA ILE A 11 -31.60 5.07 -0.63
C ILE A 11 -30.41 4.66 0.27
N ASN A 12 -30.49 3.52 0.96
CA ASN A 12 -29.39 3.06 1.83
C ASN A 12 -28.17 2.49 1.07
N SER A 13 -28.33 2.15 -0.21
CA SER A 13 -27.23 1.62 -1.04
C SER A 13 -26.42 2.73 -1.71
N ILE A 14 -27.02 3.90 -1.93
CA ILE A 14 -26.35 5.05 -2.56
C ILE A 14 -25.42 5.77 -1.55
N SER A 15 -25.74 5.72 -0.25
CA SER A 15 -24.86 6.29 0.80
C SER A 15 -23.60 5.48 1.10
N GLN A 16 -23.54 4.18 0.74
CA GLN A 16 -22.33 3.37 0.92
C GLN A 16 -21.31 3.54 -0.21
N ALA A 17 -21.75 3.93 -1.43
CA ALA A 17 -20.85 4.19 -2.56
C ALA A 17 -20.19 5.58 -2.49
N ALA A 18 -20.75 6.53 -1.74
CA ALA A 18 -20.24 7.89 -1.61
C ALA A 18 -18.97 8.01 -0.75
N LEU A 19 -18.62 6.99 0.04
CA LEU A 19 -17.35 6.93 0.78
C LEU A 19 -16.15 6.51 -0.11
N MET A 20 -16.39 6.05 -1.35
CA MET A 20 -15.37 5.37 -2.16
C MET A 20 -14.69 6.23 -3.25
N MET A 21 -15.07 7.50 -3.41
CA MET A 21 -14.44 8.40 -4.39
C MET A 21 -14.08 9.75 -3.77
N ILE A 22 -13.33 9.74 -2.67
CA ILE A 22 -12.59 10.92 -2.27
C ILE A 22 -11.42 11.05 -3.25
N THR A 23 -11.48 12.04 -4.14
CA THR A 23 -10.39 12.29 -5.10
C THR A 23 -9.20 12.93 -4.39
N LEU A 24 -7.99 12.77 -4.95
CA LEU A 24 -6.79 13.41 -4.41
C LEU A 24 -7.00 14.93 -4.22
N ASP A 25 -7.65 15.57 -5.19
CA ASP A 25 -7.96 17.00 -5.15
C ASP A 25 -8.85 17.35 -3.95
N GLN A 26 -9.86 16.53 -3.64
CA GLN A 26 -10.73 16.77 -2.48
C GLN A 26 -9.99 16.60 -1.14
N VAL A 27 -9.07 15.63 -1.05
CA VAL A 27 -8.21 15.48 0.14
C VAL A 27 -7.32 16.70 0.29
N LEU A 28 -6.73 17.17 -0.81
CA LEU A 28 -5.82 18.31 -0.80
C LEU A 28 -6.55 19.59 -0.40
N GLU A 29 -7.70 19.87 -1.00
CA GLU A 29 -8.54 21.02 -0.64
C GLU A 29 -8.91 20.99 0.85
N THR A 30 -9.30 19.83 1.36
CA THR A 30 -9.63 19.66 2.79
C THR A 30 -8.41 19.87 3.68
N ALA A 31 -7.24 19.38 3.27
CA ALA A 31 -5.99 19.56 4.00
C ALA A 31 -5.57 21.04 4.03
N LEU A 32 -5.78 21.79 2.94
CA LEU A 32 -5.48 23.22 2.85
C LEU A 32 -6.39 24.10 3.72
N GLN A 33 -7.58 23.62 4.10
CA GLN A 33 -8.45 24.32 5.06
C GLN A 33 -7.94 24.24 6.51
N LEU A 34 -6.97 23.36 6.81
CA LEU A 34 -6.38 23.27 8.14
C LEU A 34 -5.49 24.49 8.43
N PRO A 35 -5.35 24.92 9.70
CA PRO A 35 -4.32 25.90 10.08
C PRO A 35 -2.93 25.42 9.68
N TYR A 36 -2.02 26.35 9.34
CA TYR A 36 -0.66 26.04 8.87
C TYR A 36 0.07 25.01 9.75
N GLU A 37 0.01 25.16 11.07
CA GLU A 37 0.61 24.21 12.02
C GLU A 37 0.02 22.79 11.91
N GLN A 38 -1.29 22.67 11.68
CA GLN A 38 -1.96 21.40 11.50
C GLN A 38 -1.65 20.79 10.13
N GLN A 39 -1.43 21.60 9.09
CA GLN A 39 -0.95 21.14 7.78
C GLN A 39 0.45 20.51 7.91
N GLU A 40 1.37 21.20 8.57
CA GLU A 40 2.73 20.70 8.84
C GLU A 40 2.71 19.38 9.64
N MET A 41 1.81 19.27 10.61
CA MET A 41 1.60 18.05 11.38
C MET A 41 1.06 16.91 10.51
N LEU A 42 0.07 17.20 9.65
CA LEU A 42 -0.51 16.22 8.74
C LEU A 42 0.55 15.66 7.77
N ILE A 43 1.38 16.53 7.20
CA ILE A 43 2.49 16.13 6.32
C ILE A 43 3.42 15.15 7.04
N LYS A 44 3.85 15.47 8.26
CA LYS A 44 4.73 14.60 9.06
C LYS A 44 4.07 13.25 9.37
N ILE A 45 2.79 13.24 9.72
CA ILE A 45 2.05 12.01 10.00
C ILE A 45 1.99 11.12 8.76
N LEU A 46 1.65 11.70 7.60
CA LEU A 46 1.55 10.95 6.34
C LEU A 46 2.89 10.37 5.92
N GLN A 47 3.98 11.15 6.00
CA GLN A 47 5.33 10.67 5.73
C GLN A 47 5.70 9.50 6.65
N ASN A 48 5.47 9.64 7.95
CA ASN A 48 5.77 8.59 8.92
C ASN A 48 4.99 7.30 8.65
N ARG A 49 3.70 7.41 8.32
CA ARG A 49 2.86 6.26 7.98
C ARG A 49 3.33 5.59 6.69
N HIS A 50 3.69 6.35 5.67
CA HIS A 50 4.23 5.81 4.43
C HIS A 50 5.54 5.04 4.67
N HIS A 51 6.45 5.61 5.47
CA HIS A 51 7.67 4.91 5.85
C HIS A 51 7.41 3.66 6.69
N GLN A 52 6.43 3.70 7.60
CA GLN A 52 6.06 2.54 8.40
C GLN A 52 5.48 1.43 7.52
N SER A 53 4.59 1.76 6.58
CA SER A 53 4.02 0.78 5.64
C SER A 53 5.10 0.06 4.85
N ARG A 54 6.12 0.79 4.35
CA ARG A 54 7.26 0.19 3.65
C ARG A 54 8.09 -0.71 4.56
N ARG A 55 8.28 -0.33 5.83
CA ARG A 55 8.99 -1.17 6.80
C ARG A 55 8.21 -2.43 7.14
N ASP A 56 6.89 -2.34 7.23
CA ASP A 56 6.02 -3.48 7.51
C ASP A 56 6.04 -4.49 6.36
N GLU A 57 6.02 -4.01 5.11
CA GLU A 57 6.20 -4.83 3.90
C GLU A 57 7.55 -5.57 3.93
N ILE A 58 8.66 -4.85 4.14
CA ILE A 58 10.00 -5.45 4.26
C ILE A 58 10.05 -6.48 5.39
N THR A 59 9.39 -6.21 6.51
CA THR A 59 9.36 -7.13 7.65
C THR A 59 8.60 -8.42 7.31
N ALA A 60 7.46 -8.30 6.64
CA ALA A 60 6.68 -9.45 6.19
C ALA A 60 7.48 -10.32 5.22
N ASP A 61 8.12 -9.69 4.22
CA ASP A 61 8.95 -10.38 3.22
C ASP A 61 10.15 -11.08 3.86
N ALA A 62 10.81 -10.42 4.82
CA ALA A 62 11.93 -11.01 5.56
C ALA A 62 11.50 -12.20 6.41
N GLN A 63 10.33 -12.11 7.07
CA GLN A 63 9.78 -13.23 7.85
C GLN A 63 9.42 -14.41 6.97
N GLN A 64 8.80 -14.16 5.81
CA GLN A 64 8.47 -15.19 4.83
C GLN A 64 9.74 -15.86 4.29
N SER A 65 10.73 -15.07 3.87
CA SER A 65 12.02 -15.57 3.39
C SER A 65 12.74 -16.43 4.45
N LEU A 66 12.69 -16.02 5.73
CA LEU A 66 13.28 -16.81 6.80
C LEU A 66 12.53 -18.13 7.04
N ALA A 67 11.20 -18.12 6.94
CA ALA A 67 10.39 -19.33 7.04
C ALA A 67 10.71 -20.31 5.90
N ASP A 68 10.80 -19.83 4.67
CA ASP A 68 11.15 -20.63 3.50
C ASP A 68 12.56 -21.23 3.58
N PHE A 69 13.52 -20.47 4.11
CA PHE A 69 14.86 -20.98 4.38
C PHE A 69 14.85 -22.11 5.41
N ARG A 70 14.12 -21.94 6.50
CA ARG A 70 13.99 -22.97 7.56
C ARG A 70 13.24 -24.21 7.08
N ALA A 71 12.28 -24.05 6.17
CA ALA A 71 11.56 -25.15 5.55
C ALA A 71 12.41 -25.92 4.52
N GLY A 72 13.59 -25.40 4.15
CA GLY A 72 14.45 -26.01 3.13
C GLY A 72 13.94 -25.78 1.71
N ASN A 73 13.09 -24.77 1.49
CA ASN A 73 12.53 -24.44 0.18
C ASN A 73 13.59 -23.84 -0.77
N PHE A 74 14.73 -23.37 -0.24
CA PHE A 74 15.83 -22.84 -1.05
C PHE A 74 16.88 -23.90 -1.37
N ARG A 75 17.35 -23.88 -2.62
CA ARG A 75 18.47 -24.71 -3.06
C ARG A 75 19.77 -24.18 -2.45
N SER A 76 20.61 -25.09 -1.98
CA SER A 76 21.96 -24.73 -1.55
C SER A 76 22.76 -24.21 -2.74
N GLN A 77 23.24 -22.97 -2.66
CA GLN A 77 24.10 -22.35 -3.66
C GLN A 77 25.21 -21.58 -2.94
N SER A 78 26.39 -21.53 -3.56
CA SER A 78 27.49 -20.71 -3.02
C SER A 78 27.21 -19.23 -3.24
N ALA A 79 27.61 -18.39 -2.28
CA ALA A 79 27.51 -16.93 -2.41
C ALA A 79 28.15 -16.42 -3.71
N LYS A 80 29.27 -17.03 -4.14
CA LYS A 80 29.94 -16.68 -5.40
C LYS A 80 29.05 -16.90 -6.63
N SER A 81 28.29 -18.00 -6.65
CA SER A 81 27.37 -18.31 -7.76
C SER A 81 26.22 -17.32 -7.80
N VAL A 82 25.60 -17.05 -6.65
CA VAL A 82 24.47 -16.10 -6.53
C VAL A 82 24.89 -14.69 -6.91
N ILE A 83 26.08 -14.24 -6.48
CA ILE A 83 26.62 -12.92 -6.84
C ILE A 83 26.90 -12.81 -8.34
N ALA A 84 27.37 -13.88 -8.99
CA ALA A 84 27.61 -13.88 -10.43
C ALA A 84 26.29 -13.75 -11.21
N GLU A 85 25.28 -14.55 -10.83
CA GLU A 85 23.93 -14.52 -11.42
C GLU A 85 23.27 -13.14 -11.26
N LEU A 86 23.35 -12.53 -10.07
CA LEU A 86 22.79 -11.20 -9.83
C LEU A 86 23.47 -10.11 -10.67
N ARG A 87 24.77 -10.21 -10.91
CA ARG A 87 25.49 -9.26 -11.77
C ARG A 87 25.11 -9.44 -13.24
N GLU A 88 24.91 -10.68 -13.66
CA GLU A 88 24.46 -11.00 -15.02
C GLU A 88 23.05 -10.45 -15.27
N SER A 89 22.11 -10.61 -14.33
CA SER A 89 20.76 -10.09 -14.48
C SER A 89 20.72 -8.56 -14.59
N LEU A 90 21.54 -7.85 -13.80
CA LEU A 90 21.62 -6.39 -13.86
C LEU A 90 22.18 -5.89 -15.20
N ASN A 91 23.12 -6.62 -15.82
CA ASN A 91 23.67 -6.26 -17.13
C ASN A 91 22.69 -6.55 -18.29
N GLN A 92 21.73 -7.48 -18.11
CA GLN A 92 20.72 -7.82 -19.12
C GLN A 92 19.56 -6.83 -19.16
N GLU A 93 19.35 -6.03 -18.11
CA GLU A 93 18.32 -4.97 -18.09
C GLU A 93 18.78 -3.68 -18.81
N GLU A 94 20.05 -3.59 -19.22
CA GLU A 94 20.64 -2.41 -19.89
C GLU A 94 20.73 -2.53 -21.44
N GLU A 95 20.24 -3.62 -22.06
CA GLU A 95 20.12 -3.81 -23.53
C GLU A 95 18.67 -3.70 -24.03
#